data_AF-A0A6P1VV18-F1
#
_entry.id   AF-A0A6P1VV18-F1
#
_cell.length_a   1.000
_cell.length_b   1.000
_cell.length_c   1.000
_cell.angle_alpha   90.00
_cell.angle_beta   90.00
_cell.angle_gamma   90.00
#
_symmetry.space_group_name_H-M   'P 1'
#
loop_
_entity.id
_entity.type
_entity.pdbx_description
1 polymer ?
#
loop_
_entity_poly.entity_id
_entity_poly.type
_entity_poly.pdbx_seq_one_letter_code
_entity_poly.pdbx_strand_id
1 'polypeptide(L)'
;MNILAERLTKAFDALGLSAHKFAAKHGTERVNRKSVFNLVDEDTRPSFDQVVKVCELEPTISAEYLLRGIGNPIKPDYAIDNTDPCADLIDHIQKQIQDNTSLLANRATPISPDPKE
;
A
#
# COMPACT_ATOMS: atom_id res chain seq x y z
N MET A 1 -16.87 15.08 -20.21
CA MET A 1 -15.90 14.55 -19.23
C MET A 1 -16.57 13.48 -18.41
N ASN A 2 -16.06 12.25 -18.47
CA ASN A 2 -16.64 11.12 -17.77
C ASN A 2 -16.13 11.05 -16.33
N ILE A 3 -16.89 11.62 -15.40
CA ILE A 3 -16.53 11.74 -13.98
C ILE A 3 -16.22 10.39 -13.34
N LEU A 4 -16.85 9.31 -13.80
CA LEU A 4 -16.64 7.98 -13.27
C LEU A 4 -15.29 7.40 -13.68
N ALA A 5 -14.89 7.61 -14.94
CA ALA A 5 -13.55 7.23 -15.43
C ALA A 5 -12.46 7.98 -14.66
N GLU A 6 -12.62 9.29 -14.45
CA GLU A 6 -11.69 10.10 -13.64
C GLU A 6 -11.54 9.55 -12.21
N ARG A 7 -12.65 9.18 -11.57
CA ARG A 7 -12.63 8.60 -10.21
C ARG A 7 -11.95 7.22 -10.18
N LEU A 8 -12.18 6.39 -11.20
CA LEU A 8 -11.50 5.10 -11.32
C LEU A 8 -10.00 5.26 -11.51
N THR A 9 -9.57 6.21 -12.34
CA THR A 9 -8.16 6.55 -12.52
C THR A 9 -7.54 6.97 -11.19
N LYS A 10 -8.18 7.88 -10.43
CA LYS A 10 -7.70 8.28 -9.10
C LYS A 10 -7.63 7.14 -8.10
N ALA A 11 -8.58 6.20 -8.14
CA ALA A 11 -8.55 5.01 -7.28
C ALA A 11 -7.39 4.08 -7.64
N PHE A 12 -7.12 3.89 -8.93
CA PHE A 12 -5.97 3.09 -9.38
C PHE A 12 -4.64 3.75 -9.04
N ASP A 13 -4.52 5.06 -9.22
CA ASP A 13 -3.34 5.84 -8.83
C ASP A 13 -3.09 5.75 -7.32
N ALA A 14 -4.14 5.83 -6.49
CA ALA A 14 -4.04 5.66 -5.05
C ALA A 14 -3.57 4.26 -4.61
N LEU A 15 -3.78 3.24 -5.46
CA LEU A 15 -3.24 1.89 -5.27
C LEU A 15 -1.83 1.71 -5.86
N GLY A 16 -1.27 2.72 -6.53
CA GLY A 16 -0.02 2.59 -7.29
C GLY A 16 -0.13 1.64 -8.49
N LEU A 17 -1.35 1.41 -8.98
CA LEU A 17 -1.64 0.50 -10.08
C LEU A 17 -2.05 1.28 -11.33
N SER A 18 -1.58 0.84 -12.49
CA SER A 18 -2.20 1.24 -13.76
C SER A 18 -3.32 0.26 -14.12
N ALA A 19 -4.24 0.64 -15.02
CA ALA A 19 -5.27 -0.26 -15.55
C ALA A 19 -4.68 -1.59 -16.08
N HIS A 20 -3.50 -1.54 -16.72
CA HIS A 20 -2.77 -2.74 -17.14
C HIS A 20 -2.32 -3.61 -15.96
N LYS A 21 -1.72 -3.00 -14.92
CA LYS A 21 -1.28 -3.72 -13.73
C LYS A 21 -2.47 -4.29 -12.95
N PHE A 22 -3.58 -3.57 -12.87
CA PHE A 22 -4.83 -4.05 -12.28
C PHE A 22 -5.34 -5.30 -13.00
N ALA A 23 -5.42 -5.26 -14.33
CA ALA A 23 -5.85 -6.41 -15.14
C ALA A 23 -4.88 -7.60 -15.04
N ALA A 24 -3.57 -7.33 -14.92
CA ALA A 24 -2.56 -8.38 -14.73
C ALA A 24 -2.65 -9.02 -13.33
N LYS A 25 -2.87 -8.22 -12.28
CA LYS A 25 -3.00 -8.66 -10.88
C LYS A 25 -4.18 -9.62 -10.69
N HIS A 26 -5.33 -9.32 -11.32
CA HIS A 26 -6.57 -10.09 -11.15
C HIS A 26 -6.77 -11.19 -12.19
N GLY A 27 -5.87 -11.27 -13.19
CA GLY A 27 -5.90 -12.28 -14.24
C GLY A 27 -6.93 -12.01 -15.34
N THR A 28 -6.61 -12.45 -16.56
CA THR A 28 -7.46 -12.24 -17.74
C THR A 28 -8.76 -13.05 -17.73
N GLU A 29 -8.84 -14.09 -16.89
CA GLU A 29 -10.05 -14.89 -16.69
C GLU A 29 -11.12 -14.14 -15.90
N ARG A 30 -10.70 -13.28 -14.96
CA ARG A 30 -11.62 -12.49 -14.14
C ARG A 30 -11.94 -11.16 -14.79
N VAL A 31 -10.97 -10.55 -15.48
CA VAL A 31 -11.14 -9.26 -16.14
C VAL A 31 -10.43 -9.19 -17.48
N ASN A 32 -11.18 -8.84 -18.52
CA ASN A 32 -10.61 -8.58 -19.83
C ASN A 32 -9.83 -7.24 -19.82
N ARG A 33 -8.56 -7.26 -20.26
CA ARG A 33 -7.68 -6.07 -20.33
C ARG A 33 -8.31 -4.91 -21.10
N LYS A 34 -8.97 -5.20 -22.22
CA LYS A 34 -9.66 -4.17 -23.02
C LYS A 34 -10.81 -3.55 -22.23
N SER A 35 -11.53 -4.37 -21.46
CA SER A 35 -12.59 -3.87 -20.60
C SER A 35 -12.05 -2.95 -19.51
N VAL A 36 -10.92 -3.26 -18.86
CA VAL A 36 -10.32 -2.36 -17.84
C VAL A 36 -9.87 -1.04 -18.44
N PHE A 37 -9.30 -1.06 -19.64
CA PHE A 37 -8.92 0.16 -20.35
C PHE A 37 -10.12 1.07 -20.60
N ASN A 38 -11.22 0.48 -21.08
CA ASN A 38 -12.46 1.19 -21.30
C ASN A 38 -13.08 1.76 -20.00
N LEU A 39 -12.65 1.31 -18.81
CA LEU A 39 -13.15 1.85 -17.54
C LEU A 39 -12.52 3.20 -17.17
N VAL A 40 -11.28 3.41 -17.59
CA VAL A 40 -10.50 4.63 -17.32
C VAL A 40 -10.44 5.55 -18.53
N ASP A 41 -10.97 5.10 -19.67
CA ASP A 41 -11.12 5.89 -20.88
C ASP A 41 -12.25 6.92 -20.72
N GLU A 42 -11.95 8.19 -21.02
CA GLU A 42 -12.92 9.28 -20.88
C GLU A 42 -14.01 9.23 -21.95
N ASP A 43 -13.74 8.60 -23.09
CA ASP A 43 -14.67 8.47 -24.21
C ASP A 43 -15.66 7.31 -24.01
N THR A 44 -15.36 6.39 -23.08
CA THR A 44 -16.18 5.22 -22.80
C THR A 44 -16.81 5.33 -21.42
N ARG A 45 -18.16 5.29 -21.33
CA ARG A 45 -18.85 5.27 -20.02
C ARG A 45 -18.82 3.87 -19.41
N PRO A 46 -18.20 3.65 -18.24
CA PRO A 46 -18.28 2.38 -17.52
C PRO A 46 -19.74 2.07 -17.18
N SER A 47 -20.13 0.80 -17.32
CA SER A 47 -21.40 0.33 -16.79
C SER A 47 -21.31 0.16 -15.27
N PHE A 48 -22.49 0.20 -14.62
CA PHE A 48 -22.58 -0.04 -13.18
C PHE A 48 -22.02 -1.42 -12.81
N ASP A 49 -22.35 -2.47 -13.57
CA ASP A 49 -21.84 -3.82 -13.34
C ASP A 49 -20.30 -3.89 -13.41
N GLN A 50 -19.68 -3.12 -14.30
CA GLN A 50 -18.24 -3.07 -14.38
C GLN A 50 -17.61 -2.42 -13.15
N VAL A 51 -18.23 -1.36 -12.62
CA VAL A 51 -17.79 -0.71 -11.38
C VAL A 51 -17.94 -1.65 -10.19
N VAL A 52 -19.08 -2.33 -10.07
CA VAL A 52 -19.31 -3.33 -9.03
C VAL A 52 -18.23 -4.40 -9.09
N LYS A 53 -17.96 -4.94 -10.29
CA LYS A 53 -16.93 -5.96 -10.49
C LYS A 53 -15.52 -5.49 -10.11
N VAL A 54 -15.18 -4.24 -10.36
CA VAL A 54 -13.90 -3.66 -9.89
C VAL A 54 -13.85 -3.65 -8.36
N CYS A 55 -14.92 -3.20 -7.69
CA CYS A 55 -15.00 -3.20 -6.23
C CYS A 55 -14.99 -4.61 -5.62
N GLU A 56 -15.55 -5.60 -6.31
CA GLU A 56 -15.50 -7.01 -5.88
C GLU A 56 -14.08 -7.59 -5.96
N LEU A 57 -13.35 -7.26 -7.02
CA LEU A 57 -11.99 -7.74 -7.23
C LEU A 57 -10.97 -7.03 -6.35
N GLU A 58 -11.20 -5.74 -6.09
CA GLU A 58 -10.35 -4.92 -5.25
C GLU A 58 -11.20 -4.24 -4.17
N PRO A 59 -11.53 -4.96 -3.07
CA PRO A 59 -12.41 -4.48 -2.00
C PRO A 59 -11.88 -3.25 -1.27
N THR A 60 -10.59 -2.96 -1.46
CA THR A 60 -9.88 -1.79 -0.95
C THR A 60 -10.41 -0.48 -1.56
N ILE A 61 -10.97 -0.55 -2.78
CA ILE A 61 -11.57 0.60 -3.46
C ILE A 61 -12.93 0.93 -2.84
N SER A 62 -13.18 2.22 -2.61
CA SER A 62 -14.44 2.73 -2.10
C SER A 62 -15.50 2.83 -3.20
N ALA A 63 -16.51 1.97 -3.14
CA ALA A 63 -17.69 2.07 -3.99
C ALA A 63 -18.44 3.40 -3.81
N GLU A 64 -18.44 3.95 -2.59
CA GLU A 64 -19.04 5.24 -2.28
C GLU A 64 -18.31 6.38 -2.98
N TYR A 65 -16.98 6.33 -3.02
CA TYR A 65 -16.17 7.28 -3.78
C TYR A 65 -16.43 7.16 -5.29
N LEU A 66 -16.44 5.96 -5.86
CA LEU A 66 -16.66 5.80 -7.30
C LEU A 66 -18.05 6.28 -7.72
N LEU A 67 -19.09 5.86 -7.01
CA LEU A 67 -20.48 6.15 -7.38
C LEU A 67 -20.88 7.58 -7.01
N ARG A 68 -20.50 8.08 -5.83
CA ARG A 68 -20.98 9.36 -5.29
C ARG A 68 -19.91 10.45 -5.30
N GLY A 69 -18.63 10.10 -5.37
CA GLY A 69 -17.52 11.06 -5.28
C GLY A 69 -17.26 11.54 -3.86
N ILE A 70 -17.74 10.79 -2.86
CA ILE A 70 -17.66 11.15 -1.44
C ILE A 70 -16.58 10.32 -0.77
N GLY A 71 -15.76 10.96 0.07
CA GLY A 71 -14.72 10.30 0.85
C GLY A 71 -13.45 9.98 0.06
N ASN A 72 -12.67 9.04 0.57
CA ASN A 72 -11.39 8.65 -0.01
C ASN A 72 -11.55 7.55 -1.07
N PRO A 73 -10.70 7.51 -2.11
CA PRO A 73 -10.72 6.45 -3.11
C PRO A 73 -10.47 5.07 -2.52
N ILE A 74 -9.65 5.00 -1.47
CA ILE A 74 -9.27 3.78 -0.76
C ILE A 74 -9.90 3.80 0.63
N LYS A 75 -10.46 2.66 1.03
CA LYS A 75 -11.02 2.49 2.37
C LYS A 75 -9.88 2.46 3.40
N PRO A 76 -10.03 3.16 4.55
CA PRO A 76 -8.98 3.26 5.56
C PRO A 76 -8.55 1.89 6.13
N ASP A 77 -9.47 0.93 6.25
CA ASP A 77 -9.16 -0.42 6.75
C ASP A 77 -8.34 -1.28 5.77
N TYR A 78 -8.15 -0.79 4.54
CA TYR A 78 -7.43 -1.47 3.47
C TYR A 78 -6.31 -0.60 2.87
N ALA A 79 -6.06 0.57 3.43
CA ALA A 79 -4.79 1.24 3.23
C ALA A 79 -3.73 0.33 3.84
N ILE A 80 -3.22 -0.59 3.04
CA ILE A 80 -1.96 -1.26 3.33
C ILE A 80 -1.02 -0.10 3.56
N ASP A 81 -0.61 0.07 4.81
CA ASP A 81 0.46 0.95 5.19
C ASP A 81 1.59 0.71 4.17
N ASN A 82 1.81 1.69 3.28
CA ASN A 82 3.08 1.82 2.59
C ASN A 82 4.18 2.27 3.58
N THR A 83 3.83 2.44 4.85
CA THR A 83 4.73 2.22 5.98
C THR A 83 4.96 0.71 6.04
N ASP A 84 6.06 0.25 5.42
CA ASP A 84 6.56 -1.10 5.63
C ASP A 84 6.52 -1.37 7.14
N PRO A 85 5.65 -2.26 7.66
CA PRO A 85 5.55 -2.51 9.10
C PRO A 85 6.85 -3.10 9.65
N CYS A 86 7.80 -3.49 8.78
CA CYS A 86 9.15 -3.81 9.18
C CYS A 86 10.02 -2.58 9.46
N ALA A 87 9.78 -1.40 8.86
CA ALA A 87 10.68 -0.26 8.99
C ALA A 87 10.75 0.27 10.44
N ASP A 88 9.59 0.47 11.08
CA ASP A 88 9.54 0.90 12.49
C ASP A 88 10.06 -0.19 13.43
N LEU A 89 9.84 -1.47 13.09
CA LEU A 89 10.34 -2.61 13.84
C LEU A 89 11.87 -2.75 13.71
N ILE A 90 12.42 -2.46 12.53
CA ILE A 90 13.85 -2.46 12.24
C ILE A 90 14.53 -1.33 13.01
N ASP A 91 13.98 -0.11 12.98
CA ASP A 91 14.53 1.03 13.72
C ASP A 91 14.52 0.77 15.24
N HIS A 92 13.41 0.19 15.75
CA HIS A 92 13.30 -0.19 17.15
C HIS A 92 14.32 -1.27 17.56
N ILE A 93 14.49 -2.32 16.75
CA ILE A 93 15.48 -3.38 17.01
C ILE A 93 16.91 -2.84 16.94
N GLN A 94 17.23 -1.99 15.95
CA GLN A 94 18.56 -1.38 15.82
C GLN A 94 18.89 -0.50 17.03
N LYS A 95 17.92 0.28 17.51
CA LYS A 95 18.08 1.11 18.71
C LYS A 95 18.36 0.26 19.96
N GLN A 96 17.60 -0.82 20.16
CA GLN A 96 17.85 -1.73 21.28
C GLN A 96 19.23 -2.40 21.22
N ILE A 97 19.71 -2.78 20.04
CA ILE A 97 21.05 -3.36 19.86
C ILE A 97 22.14 -2.33 20.20
N GLN A 98 21.98 -1.07 19.78
CA GLN A 98 22.92 0.00 20.08
C GLN A 98 23.00 0.31 21.57
N ASP A 99 21.85 0.39 22.25
CA ASP A 99 21.78 0.62 23.69
C ASP A 99 22.46 -0.51 24.47
N ASN A 100 22.20 -1.77 24.09
CA ASN A 100 22.83 -2.94 24.72
C ASN A 100 24.34 -3.01 24.47
N THR A 101 24.81 -2.66 23.27
CA THR A 101 26.24 -2.63 22.94
C THR A 101 26.97 -1.55 23.74
N SER A 102 26.34 -0.40 23.93
CA SER A 102 26.88 0.70 24.74
C SER A 102 26.99 0.33 26.23
N LEU A 103 26.06 -0.48 26.75
CA LEU A 103 26.13 -1.00 28.12
C LEU A 103 27.26 -2.01 28.34
N LEU A 104 27.57 -2.83 27.32
CA LEU A 104 28.69 -3.77 27.36
C LEU A 104 30.05 -3.06 27.27
N ALA A 105 30.16 -2.02 26.44
CA ALA A 105 31.38 -1.22 26.32
C ALA A 105 31.75 -0.50 27.63
N ASN A 106 30.75 -0.05 28.41
CA ASN A 106 30.98 0.62 29.70
C ASN A 106 31.29 -0.34 30.86
N ARG A 107 31.08 -1.66 30.69
CA ARG A 107 31.41 -2.69 31.69
C ARG A 107 32.81 -3.28 31.53
N ALA A 108 33.48 -3.03 30.41
CA ALA A 108 34.84 -3.46 30.16
C ALA A 108 35.85 -2.40 30.66
N THR A 109 35.84 -2.08 31.96
CA THR A 109 37.04 -1.51 32.58
C THR A 109 38.06 -2.64 32.76
N PRO A 110 39.29 -2.51 32.25
CA PRO A 110 40.32 -3.51 32.48
C PRO A 110 40.61 -3.55 33.97
N ILE A 111 40.43 -4.73 34.57
CA ILE A 111 40.95 -5.05 35.89
C ILE A 111 42.47 -4.89 35.77
N SER A 112 43.00 -3.77 36.28
CA SER A 112 44.43 -3.54 36.38
C SER A 112 45.01 -4.66 37.23
N PRO A 113 46.01 -5.44 36.75
CA PRO A 113 46.70 -6.37 37.63
C PRO A 113 47.46 -5.54 38.67
N ASP A 114 47.09 -5.69 39.95
CA ASP A 114 47.81 -5.14 41.08
C ASP A 114 49.29 -5.61 41.03
N PRO A 115 50.26 -4.73 41.35
CA PRO A 115 51.67 -5.05 41.23
C PRO A 115 52.06 -6.04 42.32
N LYS A 116 52.74 -7.12 41.92
CA LYS A 116 53.36 -8.05 42.87
C LYS A 116 54.69 -7.48 43.35
N GLU A 117 54.71 -7.22 44.65
CA GLU A 117 55.83 -7.21 45.63
C GLU A 117 56.98 -6.21 45.43
#